data_AF-A0A235FIK5-F1
#
_entry.id   AF-A0A235FIK5-F1
#
_cell.length_a   1.000
_cell.length_b   1.000
_cell.length_c   1.000
_cell.angle_alpha   90.00
_cell.angle_beta   90.00
_cell.angle_gamma   90.00
#
_symmetry.space_group_name_H-M   'P 1'
#
loop_
_entity.id
_entity.type
_entity.pdbx_description
1 polymer ?
#
loop_
_entity_poly.entity_id
_entity_poly.type
_entity_poly.pdbx_seq_one_letter_code
_entity_poly.pdbx_strand_id
1 'polypeptide(L)'
;MRDIAWSDEGEYTAYLLAERRCMAWALEMLGHLDPDAAAHFAKTMYLYESADDPDRGAIFHDQAWHYAMLRVFGEGYWQKHSDRLNPSTAYDDLWAATYENSRKASRSSI
;
A
#
# COMPACT_ATOMS: atom_id res chain seq x y z
N MET A 1 -15.75 -8.26 -6.58
CA MET A 1 -14.61 -8.96 -5.98
C MET A 1 -13.71 -9.33 -7.14
N ARG A 2 -12.48 -8.83 -7.22
CA ARG A 2 -11.53 -9.37 -8.21
C ARG A 2 -10.99 -10.66 -7.61
N ASP A 3 -11.21 -11.79 -8.26
CA ASP A 3 -10.55 -13.05 -7.93
C ASP A 3 -9.07 -12.91 -8.36
N ILE A 4 -8.26 -12.27 -7.52
CA ILE A 4 -6.82 -12.13 -7.77
C ILE A 4 -6.16 -13.43 -7.30
N ALA A 5 -6.27 -14.48 -8.10
CA ALA A 5 -5.30 -15.56 -8.01
C ALA A 5 -3.95 -14.99 -8.45
N TRP A 6 -3.03 -14.80 -7.51
CA TRP A 6 -1.66 -14.35 -7.79
C TRP A 6 -1.01 -15.30 -8.81
N SER A 7 -0.56 -14.76 -9.95
CA SER A 7 -0.01 -15.60 -11.04
C SER A 7 1.32 -16.23 -10.64
N ASP A 8 2.11 -15.52 -9.83
CA ASP A 8 3.40 -15.96 -9.29
C ASP A 8 3.81 -15.13 -8.04
N GLU A 9 4.89 -15.56 -7.39
CA GLU A 9 5.45 -14.91 -6.20
C GLU A 9 5.98 -13.49 -6.48
N GLY A 10 6.49 -13.26 -7.69
CA GLY A 10 6.97 -11.95 -8.13
C GLY A 10 5.84 -10.93 -8.23
N GLU A 11 4.67 -11.34 -8.70
CA GLU A 11 3.47 -10.50 -8.75
C GLU A 11 2.99 -10.10 -7.36
N TYR A 12 2.92 -11.06 -6.43
CA TYR A 12 2.52 -10.79 -5.05
C TYR A 12 3.51 -9.86 -4.33
N THR A 13 4.81 -10.14 -4.43
CA THR A 13 5.83 -9.33 -3.74
C THR A 13 5.92 -7.92 -4.32
N ALA A 14 5.70 -7.74 -5.62
CA ALA A 14 5.59 -6.42 -6.24
C ALA A 14 4.38 -5.63 -5.73
N TYR A 15 3.23 -6.31 -5.62
CA TYR A 15 2.03 -5.71 -5.02
C TYR A 15 2.27 -5.26 -3.59
N LEU A 16 2.76 -6.17 -2.74
CA LEU A 16 3.03 -5.92 -1.32
C LEU A 16 4.01 -4.77 -1.12
N LEU A 17 5.03 -4.65 -1.98
CA LEU A 17 5.98 -3.55 -1.94
C LEU A 17 5.34 -2.21 -2.33
N ALA A 18 4.47 -2.19 -3.35
CA ALA A 18 3.74 -0.99 -3.75
C ALA A 18 2.81 -0.50 -2.61
N GLU A 19 2.07 -1.41 -1.97
CA GLU A 19 1.23 -1.06 -0.81
C GLU A 19 2.04 -0.45 0.33
N ARG A 20 3.14 -1.10 0.72
CA ARG A 20 4.01 -0.59 1.78
C ARG A 20 4.58 0.78 1.44
N ARG A 21 5.00 0.99 0.18
CA ARG A 21 5.57 2.27 -0.25
C ARG A 21 4.54 3.39 -0.19
N CYS A 22 3.32 3.12 -0.64
CA CYS A 22 2.24 4.09 -0.64
C CYS A 22 1.76 4.44 0.78
N MET A 23 1.61 3.45 1.66
CA MET A 23 1.34 3.69 3.08
C MET A 23 2.42 4.58 3.72
N ALA A 24 3.70 4.23 3.54
CA ALA A 24 4.81 5.02 4.09
C ALA A 24 4.78 6.46 3.55
N TRP A 25 4.60 6.64 2.23
CA TRP A 25 4.51 7.95 1.61
C TRP A 25 3.36 8.80 2.18
N ALA A 26 2.18 8.22 2.41
CA ALA A 26 1.06 8.96 2.98
C ALA A 26 1.35 9.44 4.40
N LEU A 27 2.01 8.60 5.21
CA LEU A 27 2.40 8.95 6.57
C LEU A 27 3.50 10.02 6.61
N GLU A 28 4.48 9.95 5.70
CA GLU A 28 5.52 10.97 5.54
C GLU A 28 4.91 12.31 5.11
N MET A 29 4.14 12.30 4.01
CA MET A 29 3.67 13.52 3.35
C MET A 29 2.53 14.22 4.08
N LEU A 30 1.61 13.46 4.68
CA LEU A 30 0.40 14.01 5.31
C LEU A 30 0.53 14.02 6.83
N GLY A 31 1.23 13.04 7.40
CA GLY A 31 1.45 12.91 8.84
C GLY A 31 2.74 13.50 9.35
N HIS A 32 3.67 13.90 8.47
CA HIS A 32 5.02 14.34 8.83
C HIS A 32 5.77 13.32 9.70
N LEU A 33 5.50 12.02 9.50
CA LEU A 33 6.25 10.97 10.16
C LEU A 33 7.67 10.91 9.59
N ASP A 34 8.61 10.54 10.45
CA ASP A 34 9.95 10.16 10.04
C ASP A 34 9.90 9.00 9.02
N PRO A 35 10.73 9.01 7.95
CA PRO A 35 10.69 7.98 6.91
C PRO A 35 10.90 6.55 7.43
N ASP A 36 11.78 6.34 8.41
CA ASP A 36 12.04 5.00 8.96
C ASP A 36 10.85 4.53 9.80
N ALA A 37 10.24 5.43 10.56
CA ALA A 37 9.02 5.14 11.31
C ALA A 37 7.83 4.82 10.38
N ALA A 38 7.68 5.57 9.29
CA ALA A 38 6.64 5.35 8.28
C ALA A 38 6.82 4.00 7.57
N ALA A 39 8.06 3.66 7.17
CA ALA A 39 8.38 2.38 6.56
C ALA A 39 8.18 1.20 7.54
N HIS A 40 8.53 1.39 8.82
CA HIS A 40 8.27 0.38 9.85
C HIS A 40 6.77 0.14 10.02
N PHE A 41 5.97 1.20 10.15
CA PHE A 41 4.51 1.09 10.27
C PHE A 41 3.88 0.41 9.05
N ALA A 42 4.33 0.76 7.84
CA ALA A 42 3.85 0.12 6.63
C ALA A 42 4.11 -1.40 6.62
N LYS A 43 5.27 -1.84 7.12
CA LYS A 43 5.60 -3.27 7.25
C LYS A 43 4.74 -4.00 8.28
N THR A 44 4.31 -3.34 9.35
CA THR A 44 3.44 -3.96 10.36
C THR A 44 2.00 -4.06 9.90
N MET A 45 1.54 -3.13 9.04
CA MET A 45 0.20 -3.16 8.46
C MET A 45 0.09 -4.17 7.30
N TYR A 46 1.11 -4.22 6.45
CA TYR A 46 1.16 -5.10 5.29
C TYR A 46 2.18 -6.21 5.54
N LEU A 47 1.78 -7.26 6.24
CA LEU A 47 2.62 -8.43 6.46
C LEU A 47 2.77 -9.25 5.16
N TYR A 48 3.83 -10.05 5.11
CA TYR A 48 3.94 -11.05 4.05
C TYR A 48 3.02 -12.22 4.39
N GLU A 49 2.20 -12.61 3.42
CA GLU A 49 1.31 -13.76 3.47
C GLU A 49 1.88 -14.83 2.52
N SER A 50 1.92 -16.07 3.01
CA SER A 50 2.47 -17.19 2.24
C SER A 50 1.55 -17.59 1.09
N ALA A 51 2.09 -18.32 0.11
CA ALA A 51 1.33 -18.75 -1.06
C ALA A 51 0.15 -19.70 -0.75
N ASP A 52 0.20 -20.37 0.40
CA ASP A 52 -0.84 -21.25 0.93
C ASP A 52 -1.83 -20.53 1.88
N ASP A 53 -1.61 -19.25 2.16
CA ASP A 53 -2.52 -18.45 2.97
C ASP A 53 -3.83 -18.19 2.18
N PRO A 54 -4.99 -18.67 2.67
CA PRO A 54 -6.27 -18.48 1.97
C PRO A 54 -6.70 -17.01 1.90
N ASP A 55 -6.16 -16.16 2.77
CA ASP A 55 -6.46 -14.73 2.85
C ASP A 55 -5.38 -13.88 2.16
N ARG A 56 -4.44 -14.50 1.43
CA ARG A 56 -3.35 -13.80 0.73
C ARG A 56 -3.87 -12.68 -0.17
N GLY A 57 -3.52 -11.44 0.14
CA GLY A 57 -3.95 -10.26 -0.62
C GLY A 57 -5.36 -9.79 -0.31
N ALA A 58 -5.97 -10.24 0.80
CA ALA A 58 -7.28 -9.77 1.25
C ALA A 58 -7.26 -8.32 1.76
N ILE A 59 -6.08 -7.79 2.10
CA ILE A 59 -5.90 -6.36 2.45
C ILE A 59 -5.89 -5.54 1.16
N PHE A 60 -6.93 -4.75 0.93
CA PHE A 60 -7.09 -3.97 -0.30
C PHE A 60 -6.28 -2.67 -0.31
N HIS A 61 -5.90 -2.23 -1.52
CA HIS A 61 -5.12 -1.02 -1.77
C HIS A 61 -5.81 0.27 -1.27
N ASP A 62 -7.10 0.41 -1.51
CA ASP A 62 -7.90 1.57 -1.08
C ASP A 62 -7.95 1.71 0.45
N GLN A 63 -7.79 0.61 1.18
CA GLN A 63 -7.69 0.63 2.62
C GLN A 63 -6.38 1.27 3.11
N ALA A 64 -5.28 1.18 2.34
CA ALA A 64 -4.00 1.77 2.72
C ALA A 64 -4.13 3.27 2.93
N TRP A 65 -4.74 3.96 1.96
CA TRP A 65 -5.01 5.39 2.03
C TRP A 65 -5.94 5.71 3.21
N HIS A 66 -7.04 4.97 3.34
CA HIS A 66 -8.01 5.18 4.41
C HIS A 66 -7.38 5.04 5.81
N TYR A 67 -6.57 3.99 6.03
CA TYR A 67 -5.86 3.79 7.29
C TYR A 67 -4.82 4.87 7.56
N ALA A 68 -4.10 5.34 6.53
CA ALA A 68 -3.21 6.48 6.67
C ALA A 68 -3.99 7.75 7.09
N MET A 69 -5.16 8.01 6.48
CA MET A 69 -5.99 9.16 6.83
C MET A 69 -6.52 9.07 8.26
N LEU A 70 -6.99 7.89 8.69
CA LEU A 70 -7.38 7.64 10.07
C LEU A 70 -6.23 7.87 11.05
N ARG A 71 -5.02 7.42 10.70
CA ARG A 71 -3.84 7.55 11.56
C ARG A 71 -3.38 8.99 11.73
N VAL A 72 -3.51 9.80 10.67
CA VAL A 72 -3.04 11.18 10.62
C VAL A 72 -4.09 12.16 11.12
N PHE A 73 -5.34 12.03 10.67
CA PHE A 73 -6.42 12.98 10.91
C PHE A 73 -7.44 12.50 11.94
N GLY A 74 -7.36 11.24 12.38
CA GLY A 74 -8.25 10.63 13.35
C GLY A 74 -9.54 10.07 12.76
N GLU A 75 -10.35 9.45 13.62
CA GLU A 75 -11.67 8.96 13.25
C GLU A 75 -12.58 10.09 12.79
N GLY A 76 -13.40 9.83 11.78
CA GLY A 76 -14.30 10.83 11.21
C GLY A 76 -13.59 11.89 10.38
N TYR A 77 -12.33 11.68 9.96
CA TYR A 77 -11.57 12.66 9.16
C TYR A 77 -12.37 13.15 7.95
N TRP A 78 -13.16 12.28 7.32
CA TRP A 78 -13.96 12.57 6.13
C TRP A 78 -15.00 13.68 6.35
N GLN A 79 -15.38 13.98 7.59
CA GLN A 79 -16.29 15.09 7.89
C GLN A 79 -15.59 16.46 7.74
N LYS A 80 -14.27 16.50 7.97
CA LYS A 80 -13.46 17.74 7.95
C LYS A 80 -12.48 17.79 6.77
N HIS A 81 -12.18 16.65 6.17
CA HIS A 81 -11.21 16.45 5.10
C HIS A 81 -11.83 15.56 4.01
N SER A 82 -13.03 15.95 3.53
CA SER A 82 -13.75 15.22 2.49
C SER A 82 -13.01 15.17 1.16
N ASP A 83 -12.12 16.14 0.91
CA ASP A 83 -11.18 16.18 -0.22
C ASP A 83 -10.18 15.02 -0.19
N ARG A 84 -10.01 14.35 0.96
CA ARG A 84 -9.11 13.21 1.17
C ARG A 84 -9.83 11.87 1.24
N LEU A 85 -11.09 11.82 0.82
CA LEU A 85 -11.82 10.56 0.72
C LEU A 85 -11.17 9.60 -0.28
N ASN A 86 -10.63 10.15 -1.37
CA ASN A 86 -9.90 9.40 -2.37
C ASN A 86 -8.41 9.74 -2.31
N PRO A 87 -7.54 8.80 -2.71
CA PRO A 87 -6.12 9.09 -2.91
C PRO A 87 -5.90 10.21 -3.92
N SER A 88 -4.76 10.90 -3.79
CA SER A 88 -4.34 11.86 -4.80
C SER A 88 -3.74 11.13 -6.01
N THR A 89 -3.71 11.79 -7.17
CA THR A 89 -3.04 11.22 -8.36
C THR A 89 -1.58 10.86 -8.11
N ALA A 90 -0.87 11.65 -7.28
CA ALA A 90 0.52 11.34 -6.92
C ALA A 90 0.66 10.02 -6.15
N TYR A 91 -0.35 9.65 -5.37
CA TYR A 91 -0.41 8.37 -4.67
C TYR A 91 -0.62 7.21 -5.64
N ASP A 92 -1.56 7.36 -6.57
CA ASP A 92 -1.87 6.34 -7.58
C ASP A 92 -0.67 6.12 -8.53
N ASP A 93 -0.03 7.21 -8.97
CA ASP A 93 1.16 7.18 -9.81
C ASP A 93 2.34 6.49 -9.10
N LEU A 94 2.53 6.78 -7.80
CA LEU A 94 3.55 6.12 -6.99
C LEU A 94 3.30 4.62 -6.89
N TRP A 95 2.05 4.20 -6.68
CA TRP A 95 1.70 2.78 -6.63
C TRP A 95 2.02 2.10 -7.95
N ALA A 96 1.52 2.66 -9.06
CA ALA A 96 1.71 2.11 -10.40
C ALA A 96 3.19 1.99 -10.76
N ALA A 97 3.97 3.03 -10.50
CA ALA A 97 5.41 3.03 -10.75
C ALA A 97 6.15 2.00 -9.89
N THR A 98 5.82 1.91 -8.59
CA THR A 98 6.46 0.95 -7.69
C THR A 98 6.14 -0.48 -8.12
N TYR A 99 4.87 -0.79 -8.34
CA TYR A 99 4.41 -2.10 -8.75
C TYR A 99 5.06 -2.56 -10.06
N GLU A 100 5.03 -1.72 -11.10
CA GLU A 100 5.56 -2.06 -12.42
C GLU A 100 7.08 -2.26 -12.39
N ASN A 101 7.81 -1.41 -11.66
CA ASN A 101 9.26 -1.54 -11.52
C ASN A 101 9.64 -2.82 -10.76
N SER A 102 8.95 -3.12 -9.67
CA SER A 102 9.18 -4.32 -8.87
C SER A 102 8.85 -5.59 -9.64
N ARG A 103 7.72 -5.61 -10.37
CA ARG A 103 7.33 -6.73 -11.22
C ARG A 103 8.37 -7.01 -12.31
N LYS A 104 8.91 -5.98 -12.96
CA LYS A 104 9.98 -6.11 -13.96
C LYS A 104 11.27 -6.66 -13.36
N ALA A 105 11.65 -6.19 -12.17
CA ALA A 105 12.84 -6.66 -11.46
C ALA A 105 12.72 -8.14 -11.09
N SER A 106 11.57 -8.57 -10.56
CA SER A 106 11.31 -9.97 -10.22
C SER A 106 11.38 -10.89 -11.45
N ARG A 107 10.96 -10.41 -12.62
CA ARG A 107 10.99 -11.17 -13.88
C ARG A 107 12.36 -11.22 -14.56
N SER A 108 13.22 -10.24 -14.31
CA SER A 108 14.57 -10.18 -14.90
C SER A 108 15.59 -11.01 -14.12
N SER A 109 15.20 -11.60 -12.98
CA SER A 109 16.05 -12.38 -12.08
C SER A 109 15.90 -13.90 -12.28
N ILE A 110 15.21 -14.33 -13.34
CA ILE A 110 15.01 -15.73 -13.76
C ILE A 110 15.68 -15.92 -15.12
#